data_AF-A0A969JFC9-F1
#
_entry.id   AF-A0A969JFC9-F1
#
_cell.length_a   1.000
_cell.length_b   1.000
_cell.length_c   1.000
_cell.angle_alpha   90.00
_cell.angle_beta   90.00
_cell.angle_gamma   90.00
#
_symmetry.space_group_name_H-M   'P 1'
#
loop_
_entity.id
_entity.type
_entity.pdbx_description
1 polymer ?
#
loop_
_entity_poly.entity_id
_entity_poly.type
_entity_poly.pdbx_seq_one_letter_code
_entity_poly.pdbx_strand_id
1 'polypeptide(L)'
;MAYRNFQFMDLKNKFGIEQTRARLFDDIIDVQPSARLLGSIAILKELSLTTEKALSEAIVFPILTEIKLRNREKSSFFGRIR
;
A
#
# COMPACT_ATOMS: atom_id res chain seq x y z
N MET A 1 -6.68 -0.31 18.30
CA MET A 1 -7.77 0.13 17.41
C MET A 1 -7.73 -0.76 16.18
N ALA A 2 -8.86 -1.33 15.75
CA ALA A 2 -8.89 -2.01 14.45
C ALA A 2 -8.62 -0.97 13.36
N TYR A 3 -7.72 -1.27 12.42
CA TYR A 3 -7.33 -0.32 11.37
C TYR A 3 -8.53 0.13 10.54
N ARG A 4 -9.54 -0.74 10.42
CA ARG A 4 -10.80 -0.50 9.72
C ARG A 4 -11.62 0.68 10.28
N ASN A 5 -11.44 1.02 11.55
CA ASN A 5 -12.20 2.07 12.22
C ASN A 5 -11.41 3.38 12.35
N PHE A 6 -10.15 3.39 11.91
CA PHE A 6 -9.32 4.58 11.97
C PHE A 6 -9.66 5.52 10.82
N GLN A 7 -10.10 6.73 11.13
CA GLN A 7 -10.39 7.76 10.15
C GLN A 7 -9.31 8.83 10.14
N PHE A 8 -9.11 9.50 9.01
CA PHE A 8 -8.17 10.61 8.95
C PHE A 8 -8.47 11.72 9.98
N MET A 9 -9.73 11.95 10.35
CA MET A 9 -10.10 12.92 11.38
C MET A 9 -9.61 12.53 12.79
N ASP A 10 -9.33 11.25 13.03
CA ASP A 10 -8.79 10.77 14.31
C ASP A 10 -7.41 11.36 14.61
N LEU A 11 -6.60 11.65 13.58
CA LEU A 11 -5.28 12.27 13.76
C LEU A 11 -5.38 13.62 14.48
N LYS A 12 -6.35 14.44 14.09
CA LYS A 12 -6.61 15.72 14.75
C LYS A 12 -7.27 15.51 16.11
N ASN A 13 -8.37 14.75 16.14
CA ASN A 13 -9.23 14.65 17.33
C ASN A 13 -8.59 13.88 18.49
N LYS A 14 -7.77 12.86 18.21
CA LYS A 14 -7.17 11.98 19.23
C LYS A 14 -5.72 12.33 19.51
N PHE A 15 -5.00 12.92 18.56
CA PHE A 15 -3.55 13.14 18.67
C PHE A 15 -3.13 14.61 18.49
N GLY A 16 -4.06 15.53 18.21
CA GLY A 16 -3.74 16.94 17.99
C GLY A 16 -2.88 17.20 16.75
N ILE A 17 -2.82 16.24 15.82
CA ILE A 17 -2.02 16.36 14.61
C ILE A 17 -2.83 17.11 13.55
N GLU A 18 -2.38 18.34 13.24
CA GLU A 18 -2.93 19.13 12.15
C GLU A 18 -2.44 18.59 10.79
N GLN A 19 -3.35 18.50 9.83
CA GLN A 19 -3.06 17.98 8.50
C GLN A 19 -3.00 19.09 7.48
N THR A 20 -1.99 19.05 6.63
CA THR A 20 -1.91 19.91 5.44
C THR A 20 -2.12 19.06 4.20
N ARG A 21 -3.01 19.51 3.31
CA ARG A 21 -3.15 18.93 1.97
C ARG A 21 -2.46 19.86 0.98
N ALA A 22 -1.39 19.35 0.37
CA ALA A 22 -0.69 20.00 -0.72
C ALA A 22 -0.56 19.01 -1.87
N ARG A 23 -0.53 19.50 -3.12
CA ARG A 23 -0.12 18.67 -4.24
C ARG A 23 1.37 18.41 -4.09
N LEU A 24 1.75 17.14 -4.02
CA LEU A 24 3.16 16.74 -3.97
C LEU A 24 3.81 16.78 -5.35
N PHE A 25 3.00 16.59 -6.39
CA PHE A 25 3.42 16.57 -7.79
C PHE A 25 2.32 17.23 -8.63
N ASP A 26 2.70 18.00 -9.64
CA ASP A 26 1.76 18.69 -10.52
C ASP A 26 1.21 17.77 -11.61
N ASP A 27 2.08 16.92 -12.17
CA ASP A 27 1.75 15.96 -13.23
C ASP A 27 2.11 14.53 -12.80
N ILE A 28 1.12 13.66 -12.72
CA ILE A 28 1.29 12.23 -12.42
C ILE A 28 0.83 11.45 -13.65
N ILE A 29 1.71 10.59 -14.16
CA ILE A 29 1.37 9.69 -15.26
C ILE A 29 0.74 8.43 -14.65
N ASP A 30 -0.51 8.18 -14.99
CA ASP A 30 -1.19 6.94 -14.60
C ASP A 30 -0.49 5.74 -15.22
N VAL A 31 -0.19 4.74 -14.40
CA VAL A 31 0.44 3.50 -14.85
C VAL A 31 -0.47 2.33 -14.59
N GLN A 32 -0.79 1.60 -15.65
CA GLN A 32 -1.64 0.43 -15.53
C GLN A 32 -0.94 -0.70 -14.75
N PRO A 33 -1.70 -1.47 -13.93
CA PRO A 33 -1.21 -2.69 -13.32
C PRO A 33 -0.71 -3.68 -14.39
N SER A 34 0.38 -4.39 -14.11
CA SER A 34 0.82 -5.46 -15.00
C SER A 34 -0.09 -6.68 -14.89
N ALA A 35 -0.10 -7.52 -15.92
CA ALA A 35 -0.80 -8.80 -15.88
C ALA A 35 -0.35 -9.67 -14.67
N ARG A 36 0.93 -9.59 -14.30
CA ARG A 36 1.49 -10.27 -13.12
C ARG A 36 0.86 -9.78 -11.82
N LEU A 37 0.75 -8.46 -11.64
CA LEU A 37 0.11 -7.87 -10.46
C LEU A 37 -1.37 -8.22 -10.40
N LEU A 38 -2.08 -8.13 -11.53
CA LEU A 38 -3.50 -8.50 -11.62
C LEU A 38 -3.74 -9.98 -11.28
N GLY A 39 -2.92 -10.87 -11.83
CA GLY A 39 -3.00 -12.31 -11.51
C GLY A 39 -2.71 -12.59 -10.03
N SER A 40 -1.73 -11.89 -9.45
CA SER A 40 -1.41 -12.02 -8.02
C SER A 40 -2.58 -11.58 -7.15
N ILE A 41 -3.21 -10.44 -7.46
CA ILE A 41 -4.39 -9.94 -6.73
C ILE A 41 -5.58 -10.89 -6.88
N ALA A 42 -5.79 -11.48 -8.07
CA ALA A 42 -6.87 -12.45 -8.29
C ALA A 42 -6.72 -13.69 -7.38
N ILE A 43 -5.52 -14.28 -7.33
CA ILE A 43 -5.22 -15.44 -6.45
C ILE A 43 -5.45 -15.08 -4.98
N LEU A 44 -5.00 -13.90 -4.56
CA LEU A 44 -5.13 -13.47 -3.16
C LEU A 44 -6.58 -13.29 -2.72
N LYS A 45 -7.49 -12.91 -3.64
CA LYS A 45 -8.93 -12.82 -3.35
C LYS A 45 -9.57 -14.18 -3.06
N GLU A 46 -8.96 -15.26 -3.53
CA GLU A 46 -9.41 -16.63 -3.28
C GLU A 46 -8.85 -17.21 -1.99
N LEU A 47 -7.86 -16.54 -1.38
CA LEU A 47 -7.28 -16.97 -0.10
C LEU A 47 -8.18 -16.57 1.08
N SER A 48 -8.47 -17.54 1.94
CA SER A 48 -9.17 -17.32 3.22
C SER A 48 -8.24 -16.70 4.27
N LEU A 49 -7.82 -15.45 4.05
CA LEU A 49 -7.00 -14.70 5.00
C LEU A 49 -7.88 -14.23 6.17
N THR A 50 -7.55 -14.68 7.38
CA THR A 50 -8.41 -14.50 8.57
C THR A 50 -8.03 -13.30 9.43
N THR A 51 -6.89 -12.65 9.18
CA THR A 51 -6.41 -11.52 9.98
C THR A 51 -6.30 -10.25 9.16
N GLU A 52 -6.59 -9.09 9.77
CA GLU A 52 -6.42 -7.78 9.14
C GLU A 52 -4.98 -7.56 8.64
N LYS A 53 -4.00 -8.06 9.41
CA LYS A 53 -2.59 -8.01 9.04
C LYS A 53 -2.31 -8.82 7.76
N ALA A 54 -2.74 -10.08 7.71
CA ALA A 54 -2.50 -10.93 6.55
C ALA A 54 -3.18 -10.39 5.29
N LEU A 55 -4.41 -9.86 5.43
CA LEU A 55 -5.11 -9.17 4.34
C LEU A 55 -4.33 -7.95 3.83
N SER A 56 -3.84 -7.12 4.76
CA SER A 56 -3.04 -5.95 4.41
C SER A 56 -1.74 -6.33 3.71
N GLU A 57 -0.99 -7.30 4.24
CA GLU A 57 0.28 -7.74 3.68
C GLU A 57 0.10 -8.39 2.31
N ALA A 58 -0.96 -9.20 2.14
CA ALA A 58 -1.32 -9.81 0.88
C ALA A 58 -1.53 -8.76 -0.23
N ILE A 59 -2.19 -7.64 0.06
CA ILE A 59 -2.43 -6.58 -0.94
C ILE A 59 -1.16 -5.73 -1.16
N VAL A 60 -0.49 -5.33 -0.08
CA VAL A 60 0.62 -4.37 -0.13
C VAL A 60 1.86 -4.99 -0.78
N PHE A 61 2.20 -6.24 -0.45
CA PHE A 61 3.45 -6.85 -0.89
C PHE A 61 3.58 -7.02 -2.42
N PRO A 62 2.56 -7.49 -3.17
CA PRO A 62 2.60 -7.54 -4.63
C PRO A 62 2.78 -6.16 -5.28
N ILE A 63 2.16 -5.12 -4.72
CA ILE A 63 2.28 -3.74 -5.19
C ILE A 63 3.72 -3.24 -5.00
N LEU A 64 4.30 -3.41 -3.81
CA LEU A 64 5.69 -3.02 -3.54
C LEU A 64 6.67 -3.79 -4.45
N THR A 65 6.42 -5.08 -4.65
CA THR A 65 7.21 -5.92 -5.56
C THR A 65 7.15 -5.38 -6.99
N GLU A 66 5.95 -5.01 -7.47
CA GLU A 66 5.78 -4.40 -8.80
C GLU A 66 6.55 -3.09 -8.92
N ILE A 67 6.46 -2.21 -7.93
CA ILE A 67 7.19 -0.93 -7.92
C ILE A 67 8.70 -1.18 -7.96
N LYS A 68 9.23 -2.11 -7.17
CA LYS A 68 10.65 -2.46 -7.18
C LYS A 68 11.08 -3.02 -8.53
N LEU A 69 10.27 -3.89 -9.14
CA LEU A 69 10.58 -4.46 -10.45
C LEU A 69 10.60 -3.40 -11.56
N ARG A 70 9.69 -2.43 -11.53
CA ARG A 70 9.66 -1.31 -12.49
C ARG A 70 10.80 -0.32 -12.28
N ASN A 71 11.29 -0.19 -11.05
CA ASN A 71 12.29 0.81 -10.66
C ASN A 71 13.58 0.15 -10.15
N ARG A 72 13.98 -1.00 -10.73
CA ARG A 72 15.08 -1.85 -10.22
C ARG A 72 16.35 -1.06 -9.91
N GLU A 73 16.70 -0.12 -10.79
CA GLU A 73 17.91 0.72 -10.72
C GLU A 73 17.76 1.98 -9.86
N LYS A 74 16.53 2.40 -9.51
CA LYS A 74 16.25 3.71 -8.89
C LYS A 74 15.62 3.64 -7.50
N SER A 75 15.25 2.46 -7.02
CA SER A 75 14.54 2.28 -5.74
C SER A 75 15.27 1.30 -4.84
N SER A 76 15.50 1.66 -3.58
CA SER A 76 15.85 0.72 -2.52
C SER A 76 14.70 0.68 -1.52
N PHE A 77 14.14 -0.51 -1.27
CA PHE A 77 13.18 -0.71 -0.19
C PHE A 77 13.95 -1.14 1.04
N PHE A 78 13.88 -0.35 2.11
CA PHE A 78 14.50 -0.71 3.39
C PHE A 78 13.51 -1.53 4.20
N GLY A 79 13.66 -2.86 4.13
CA GLY A 79 12.88 -3.83 4.89
C GLY A 79 13.68 -5.11 5.03
N ARG A 80 14.09 -5.45 6.26
CA ARG A 80 14.83 -6.69 6.55
C ARG A 80 13.85 -7.86 6.53
N ILE A 81 13.96 -8.75 5.56
CA ILE A 81 13.46 -10.11 5.68
C ILE A 81 14.58 -10.87 6.43
N ARG A 82 14.33 -11.24 7.68
CA ARG A 82 15.19 -12.16 8.45
C ARG A 82 14.63 -13.56 8.31
#